data_AF-A0AAP2DRY1-F1
#
_entry.id   AF-A0AAP2DRY1-F1
#
_cell.length_a   1.000
_cell.length_b   1.000
_cell.length_c   1.000
_cell.angle_alpha   90.00
_cell.angle_beta   90.00
_cell.angle_gamma   90.00
#
_symmetry.space_group_name_H-M   'P 1'
#
loop_
_entity.id
_entity.type
_entity.pdbx_description
1 polymer ?
#
loop_
_entity_poly.entity_id
_entity_poly.type
_entity_poly.pdbx_seq_one_letter_code
_entity_poly.pdbx_strand_id
1 'polypeptide(L)'
;MSAKTLLCFFLSLASVISVVGQTNSKLTSISTASAVWESYDHYREPVIVNRFFKHSDIVPLMKKHAAAGLFREEVLGTSTQGRSIHHLTMGNGKTKVLLWSQMHGDESTATMALFDLFNFFAAKDQFDPLRKLMLDNLELHFVPMLNPDGAEVWQRRNALDIDINRDARNLATPEGRILTAIGKKLKPDFGFNLHDQSVYYTAGSTQHPATISFLAPAYNYEKDMNDVRTRATQLILTLNRALQQKAPGNVAKYDDEHDPRCFGDNFQGWGTSTILIESGGYGGDPEKQYIRKLNFLALVTALEAIAKKSYAVENLSTYEAIPENSRFLYDLVLRNVSMERAGQTYVSNLGINRAQIKKADLRSVYFRGSIDEIGDMDRQFGYEDRDVRSLSFTPAKVKLMTKKEWEALKPDDEIGLIKQGFLFVKWTDEKSPSGLVEKHLLNLTNNEEIPTKIPAPGQHANFLLTKNGTPVIAVVNGFLVDLEKKGTELANTIGY
;
A
#
# COMPACT_ATOMS: atom_id res chain seq x y z
N MET A 1 -39.77 55.95 39.77
CA MET A 1 -39.60 54.50 39.51
C MET A 1 -38.20 54.33 38.93
N SER A 2 -37.17 54.34 39.78
CA SER A 2 -36.63 53.29 40.65
C SER A 2 -35.77 52.26 39.90
N ALA A 3 -34.54 52.14 40.40
CA ALA A 3 -33.39 51.44 39.86
C ALA A 3 -33.51 49.90 39.89
N LYS A 4 -34.54 49.33 39.26
CA LYS A 4 -34.77 47.87 39.22
C LYS A 4 -34.85 47.22 37.84
N THR A 5 -34.63 47.96 36.75
CA THR A 5 -34.70 47.37 35.39
C THR A 5 -33.35 47.26 34.67
N LEU A 6 -32.26 47.76 35.26
CA LEU A 6 -30.92 47.68 34.65
C LEU A 6 -30.02 46.55 35.21
N LEU A 7 -30.50 45.77 36.18
CA LEU A 7 -29.72 44.69 36.81
C LEU A 7 -30.04 43.28 36.29
N CYS A 8 -31.09 43.10 35.48
CA CYS A 8 -31.47 41.79 34.93
C CYS A 8 -30.88 41.50 33.53
N PHE A 9 -30.19 42.46 32.90
CA PHE A 9 -29.56 42.25 31.59
C PHE A 9 -28.06 41.90 31.65
N PHE A 10 -27.41 42.07 32.82
CA PHE A 10 -25.99 41.74 33.00
C PHE A 10 -25.72 40.40 33.70
N LEU A 11 -26.76 39.75 34.26
CA LEU A 11 -26.63 38.45 34.94
C LEU A 11 -27.02 37.24 34.08
N SER A 12 -27.58 37.43 32.87
CA SER A 12 -27.83 36.34 31.91
C SER A 12 -26.75 36.21 30.83
N LEU A 13 -25.87 37.21 30.66
CA LEU A 13 -24.74 37.12 29.72
C LEU A 13 -23.50 36.47 30.33
N ALA A 14 -23.32 36.53 31.66
CA ALA A 14 -22.18 35.93 32.35
C ALA A 14 -22.29 34.40 32.53
N SER A 15 -23.50 33.84 32.45
CA SER A 15 -23.76 32.38 32.56
C SER A 15 -23.86 31.68 31.19
N VAL A 16 -23.95 32.43 30.09
CA VAL A 16 -23.90 31.87 28.73
C VAL A 16 -22.47 31.88 28.18
N ILE A 17 -21.58 32.74 28.67
CA ILE A 17 -20.16 32.78 28.26
C ILE A 17 -19.33 31.68 28.96
N SER A 18 -19.74 31.18 30.12
CA SER A 18 -19.03 30.10 30.84
C SER A 18 -19.41 28.69 30.40
N VAL A 19 -20.57 28.50 29.75
CA VAL A 19 -20.99 27.19 29.20
C VAL A 19 -20.57 26.99 27.74
N VAL A 20 -20.35 28.08 26.99
CA VAL A 20 -19.79 28.00 25.62
C VAL A 20 -18.25 27.87 25.64
N GLY A 21 -17.59 28.20 26.76
CA GLY A 21 -16.15 28.04 26.95
C GLY A 21 -15.68 26.65 27.39
N GLN A 22 -16.59 25.75 27.81
CA GLN A 22 -16.24 24.40 28.30
C GLN A 22 -16.60 23.25 27.34
N THR A 23 -17.33 23.52 26.26
CA THR A 23 -17.71 22.50 25.27
C THR A 23 -16.83 22.46 24.03
N ASN A 24 -15.93 23.44 23.85
CA ASN A 24 -15.00 23.49 22.71
C ASN A 24 -13.51 23.26 23.05
N SER A 25 -13.18 22.87 24.29
CA SER A 25 -11.79 22.54 24.68
C SER A 25 -11.45 21.05 24.61
N LYS A 26 -12.35 20.19 24.11
CA LYS A 26 -12.18 18.73 24.11
C LYS A 26 -11.82 18.08 22.76
N LEU A 27 -11.49 18.85 21.72
CA LEU A 27 -11.25 18.31 20.37
C LEU A 27 -9.99 18.82 19.64
N THR A 28 -9.06 19.48 20.32
CA THR A 28 -7.84 20.02 19.68
C THR A 28 -6.55 19.85 20.50
N SER A 29 -6.43 18.80 21.32
CA SER A 29 -5.08 18.30 21.59
C SER A 29 -4.62 17.57 20.34
N ILE A 30 -3.70 18.15 19.57
CA ILE A 30 -2.94 17.40 18.55
C ILE A 30 -2.44 16.13 19.23
N SER A 31 -2.86 14.96 18.74
CA SER A 31 -2.40 13.70 19.34
C SER A 31 -0.87 13.66 19.28
N THR A 32 -0.21 13.09 20.29
CA THR A 32 1.27 13.04 20.31
C THR A 32 1.80 12.36 19.04
N ALA A 33 1.11 11.32 18.56
CA ALA A 33 1.37 10.68 17.27
C ALA A 33 1.31 11.63 16.05
N SER A 34 0.36 12.58 16.02
CA SER A 34 0.29 13.61 14.97
C SER A 34 1.52 14.53 14.97
N ALA A 35 2.11 14.83 16.13
CA ALA A 35 3.35 15.60 16.19
C ALA A 35 4.58 14.76 15.76
N VAL A 36 4.60 13.46 16.10
CA VAL A 36 5.65 12.53 15.62
C VAL A 36 5.65 12.43 14.09
N TRP A 37 4.47 12.43 13.45
CA TRP A 37 4.34 12.43 11.99
C TRP A 37 5.12 13.56 11.30
N GLU A 38 5.08 14.77 11.88
CA GLU A 38 5.76 15.95 11.33
C GLU A 38 7.29 15.82 11.44
N SER A 39 7.78 14.94 12.32
CA SER A 39 9.22 14.65 12.50
C SER A 39 9.67 13.35 11.83
N TYR A 40 8.79 12.66 11.08
CA TYR A 40 9.02 11.32 10.53
C TYR A 40 10.36 11.12 9.80
N ASP A 41 10.81 12.13 9.04
CA ASP A 41 12.05 11.99 8.25
C ASP A 41 13.30 11.76 9.12
N HIS A 42 13.26 12.10 10.41
CA HIS A 42 14.31 11.79 11.38
C HIS A 42 14.35 10.31 11.76
N TYR A 43 13.24 9.60 11.60
CA TYR A 43 13.09 8.19 11.99
C TYR A 43 13.17 7.24 10.81
N ARG A 44 12.98 7.73 9.58
CA ARG A 44 13.02 6.89 8.39
C ARG A 44 14.37 6.18 8.26
N GLU A 45 14.37 4.85 8.22
CA GLU A 45 15.58 4.05 8.00
C GLU A 45 16.13 4.27 6.58
N PRO A 46 17.34 4.87 6.43
CA PRO A 46 17.88 5.24 5.12
C PRO A 46 18.41 4.06 4.30
N VAL A 47 18.75 2.92 4.92
CA VAL A 47 19.21 1.73 4.16
C VAL A 47 18.07 1.11 3.34
N ILE A 48 16.84 1.20 3.84
CA ILE A 48 15.67 0.68 3.16
C ILE A 48 15.08 1.77 2.25
N VAL A 49 15.52 1.79 1.00
CA VAL A 49 15.13 2.81 0.00
C VAL A 49 13.96 2.40 -0.90
N ASN A 50 13.70 1.09 -1.00
CA ASN A 50 12.66 0.52 -1.84
C ASN A 50 12.04 -0.71 -1.16
N ARG A 51 10.94 -1.21 -1.72
CA ARG A 51 10.19 -2.32 -1.12
C ARG A 51 10.83 -3.71 -1.33
N PHE A 52 11.90 -3.84 -2.10
CA PHE A 52 12.52 -5.11 -2.47
C PHE A 52 13.78 -5.45 -1.65
N PHE A 53 13.92 -4.88 -0.46
CA PHE A 53 15.01 -5.24 0.45
C PHE A 53 14.96 -6.73 0.82
N LYS A 54 16.11 -7.27 1.18
CA LYS A 54 16.35 -8.70 1.42
C LYS A 54 16.60 -8.97 2.89
N HIS A 55 16.56 -10.24 3.27
CA HIS A 55 16.87 -10.65 4.63
C HIS A 55 18.29 -10.18 5.04
N SER A 56 19.25 -10.26 4.11
CA SER A 56 20.62 -9.76 4.31
C SER A 56 20.72 -8.26 4.57
N ASP A 57 19.75 -7.47 4.12
CA ASP A 57 19.76 -6.01 4.27
C ASP A 57 19.29 -5.59 5.66
N ILE A 58 18.34 -6.34 6.25
CA ILE A 58 17.70 -5.98 7.52
C ILE A 58 18.33 -6.63 8.76
N VAL A 59 18.96 -7.79 8.63
CA VAL A 59 19.65 -8.45 9.77
C VAL A 59 20.74 -7.56 10.40
N PRO A 60 21.61 -6.89 9.62
CA PRO A 60 22.59 -5.96 10.20
C PRO A 60 21.94 -4.81 10.96
N LEU A 61 20.79 -4.31 10.50
CA LEU A 61 20.04 -3.24 11.18
C LEU A 61 19.51 -3.70 12.53
N MET A 62 18.92 -4.90 12.60
CA MET A 62 18.45 -5.49 13.87
C MET A 62 19.62 -5.65 14.86
N LYS A 63 20.74 -6.22 14.40
CA LYS A 63 21.95 -6.40 15.22
C LYS A 63 22.53 -5.09 15.72
N LYS A 64 22.53 -4.04 14.88
CA LYS A 64 22.96 -2.69 15.26
C LYS A 64 22.12 -2.16 16.44
N HIS A 65 20.79 -2.29 16.37
CA HIS A 65 19.92 -1.85 17.46
C HIS A 65 20.07 -2.72 18.72
N ALA A 66 20.22 -4.04 18.58
CA ALA A 66 20.48 -4.94 19.69
C ALA A 66 21.80 -4.62 20.40
N ALA A 67 22.89 -4.39 19.65
CA ALA A 67 24.18 -3.99 20.19
C ALA A 67 24.14 -2.62 20.88
N ALA A 68 23.27 -1.71 20.43
CA ALA A 68 23.00 -0.43 21.09
C ALA A 68 22.13 -0.55 22.36
N GLY A 69 21.70 -1.76 22.73
CA GLY A 69 20.87 -2.02 23.91
C GLY A 69 19.39 -1.68 23.75
N LEU A 70 18.93 -1.42 22.52
CA LEU A 70 17.54 -1.07 22.26
C LEU A 70 16.61 -2.28 22.42
N PHE A 71 17.06 -3.47 21.98
CA PHE A 71 16.32 -4.71 22.05
C PHE A 71 17.14 -5.84 22.67
N ARG A 72 16.44 -6.79 23.30
CA ARG A 72 16.94 -8.16 23.41
C ARG A 72 16.57 -8.90 22.11
N GLU A 73 17.57 -9.45 21.44
CA GLU A 73 17.40 -10.23 20.21
C GLU A 73 17.53 -11.74 20.54
N GLU A 74 16.64 -12.55 19.97
CA GLU A 74 16.80 -14.00 19.88
C GLU A 74 16.46 -14.50 18.48
N VAL A 75 17.11 -15.58 18.03
CA VAL A 75 16.74 -16.30 16.80
C VAL A 75 15.75 -17.39 17.19
N LEU A 76 14.51 -17.33 16.68
CA LEU A 76 13.47 -18.31 17.00
C LEU A 76 13.65 -19.64 16.24
N GLY A 77 14.37 -19.61 15.12
CA GLY A 77 14.61 -20.75 14.24
C GLY A 77 15.06 -20.28 12.86
N THR A 78 14.93 -21.16 11.87
CA THR A 78 15.26 -20.87 10.47
C THR A 78 14.11 -21.21 9.54
N SER A 79 14.05 -20.53 8.41
CA SER A 79 13.20 -20.88 7.27
C SER A 79 13.61 -22.21 6.64
N THR A 80 12.86 -22.63 5.63
CA THR A 80 13.15 -23.85 4.85
C THR A 80 14.54 -23.83 4.21
N GLN A 81 14.98 -22.68 3.71
CA GLN A 81 16.31 -22.50 3.12
C GLN A 81 17.38 -22.05 4.12
N GLY A 82 17.11 -22.14 5.43
CA GLY A 82 18.12 -21.90 6.47
C GLY A 82 18.35 -20.43 6.83
N ARG A 83 17.48 -19.50 6.42
CA ARG A 83 17.56 -18.08 6.82
C ARG A 83 16.98 -17.91 8.22
N SER A 84 17.64 -17.15 9.08
CA SER A 84 17.22 -16.96 10.46
C SER A 84 15.90 -16.17 10.56
N ILE A 85 15.07 -16.50 11.53
CA ILE A 85 13.86 -15.74 11.87
C ILE A 85 14.09 -15.12 13.25
N HIS A 86 14.12 -13.80 13.30
CA HIS A 86 14.51 -13.02 14.46
C HIS A 86 13.29 -12.56 15.27
N HIS A 87 13.43 -12.59 16.60
CA HIS A 87 12.51 -12.00 17.55
C HIS A 87 13.22 -10.92 18.35
N LEU A 88 12.63 -9.73 18.39
CA LEU A 88 13.14 -8.58 19.12
C LEU A 88 12.19 -8.25 20.27
N THR A 89 12.71 -8.03 21.47
CA THR A 89 11.92 -7.61 22.64
C THR A 89 12.43 -6.28 23.22
N MET A 90 11.52 -5.39 23.57
CA MET A 90 11.81 -4.15 24.33
C MET A 90 10.65 -3.74 25.24
N GLY A 91 10.93 -2.86 26.20
CA GLY A 91 9.95 -2.42 27.19
C GLY A 91 9.82 -3.41 28.36
N ASN A 92 9.23 -2.93 29.44
CA ASN A 92 9.09 -3.68 30.71
C ASN A 92 7.65 -3.65 31.24
N GLY A 93 6.70 -3.26 30.39
CA GLY A 93 5.31 -3.11 30.78
C GLY A 93 4.57 -4.44 30.92
N LYS A 94 3.37 -4.38 31.50
CA LYS A 94 2.54 -5.57 31.73
C LYS A 94 1.74 -6.00 30.50
N THR A 95 1.44 -5.06 29.60
CA THR A 95 0.66 -5.34 28.39
C THR A 95 1.59 -5.82 27.29
N LYS A 96 1.41 -7.05 26.82
CA LYS A 96 2.25 -7.63 25.77
C LYS A 96 1.66 -7.33 24.40
N VAL A 97 2.49 -6.84 23.50
CA VAL A 97 2.12 -6.56 22.11
C VAL A 97 3.03 -7.32 21.18
N LEU A 98 2.46 -8.19 20.34
CA LEU A 98 3.20 -8.93 19.31
C LEU A 98 2.92 -8.34 17.94
N LEU A 99 3.97 -7.97 17.20
CA LEU A 99 3.89 -7.49 15.84
C LEU A 99 4.68 -8.43 14.94
N TRP A 100 4.05 -8.96 13.89
CA TRP A 100 4.74 -9.77 12.90
C TRP A 100 4.44 -9.25 11.49
N SER A 101 5.44 -9.28 10.63
CA SER A 101 5.32 -8.80 9.25
C SER A 101 5.94 -9.75 8.25
N GLN A 102 5.58 -9.54 6.98
CA GLN A 102 6.14 -10.22 5.82
C GLN A 102 6.09 -11.75 5.95
N MET A 103 4.95 -12.27 6.42
CA MET A 103 4.63 -13.69 6.33
C MET A 103 4.34 -14.10 4.89
N HIS A 104 3.92 -13.14 4.07
CA HIS A 104 4.05 -13.20 2.63
C HIS A 104 5.30 -12.42 2.22
N GLY A 105 6.16 -13.02 1.40
CA GLY A 105 7.48 -12.48 1.13
C GLY A 105 7.50 -11.20 0.29
N ASP A 106 6.47 -10.96 -0.52
CA ASP A 106 6.27 -9.78 -1.36
C ASP A 106 5.47 -8.65 -0.68
N GLU A 107 5.22 -8.75 0.63
CA GLU A 107 4.43 -7.80 1.41
C GLU A 107 5.31 -7.08 2.44
N SER A 108 6.17 -6.17 1.96
CA SER A 108 7.26 -5.61 2.75
C SER A 108 6.98 -4.22 3.36
N THR A 109 5.82 -3.63 3.10
CA THR A 109 5.54 -2.22 3.46
C THR A 109 5.64 -1.98 4.96
N ALA A 110 4.99 -2.84 5.74
CA ALA A 110 4.97 -2.69 7.19
C ALA A 110 6.32 -3.07 7.82
N THR A 111 7.08 -4.00 7.24
CA THR A 111 8.47 -4.26 7.66
C THR A 111 9.32 -3.00 7.55
N MET A 112 9.20 -2.21 6.47
CA MET A 112 9.91 -0.93 6.37
C MET A 112 9.53 0.02 7.53
N ALA A 113 8.24 0.10 7.84
CA ALA A 113 7.73 0.93 8.93
C ALA A 113 8.17 0.44 10.32
N LEU A 114 8.40 -0.86 10.52
CA LEU A 114 8.98 -1.38 11.76
C LEU A 114 10.39 -0.85 11.98
N PHE A 115 11.23 -0.77 10.94
CA PHE A 115 12.57 -0.19 11.07
C PHE A 115 12.52 1.33 11.35
N ASP A 116 11.53 2.04 10.82
CA ASP A 116 11.31 3.44 11.20
C ASP A 116 10.88 3.57 12.66
N LEU A 117 10.04 2.65 13.13
CA LEU A 117 9.63 2.57 14.53
C LEU A 117 10.82 2.27 15.45
N PHE A 118 11.76 1.43 15.02
CA PHE A 118 12.98 1.14 15.79
C PHE A 118 13.86 2.38 15.90
N ASN A 119 14.04 3.12 14.81
CA ASN A 119 14.74 4.41 14.83
C ASN A 119 14.02 5.46 15.68
N PHE A 120 12.68 5.49 15.66
CA PHE A 120 11.90 6.33 16.59
C PHE A 120 12.24 6.00 18.04
N PHE A 121 12.21 4.72 18.44
CA PHE A 121 12.55 4.30 19.81
C PHE A 121 14.03 4.54 20.17
N ALA A 122 14.93 4.52 19.20
CA ALA A 122 16.35 4.81 19.40
C ALA A 122 16.66 6.31 19.56
N ALA A 123 15.78 7.17 19.07
CA ALA A 123 16.00 8.62 19.04
C ALA A 123 15.98 9.24 20.43
N LYS A 124 16.68 10.39 20.55
CA LYS A 124 16.72 11.25 21.74
C LYS A 124 16.29 12.63 21.32
N ASP A 125 15.02 12.96 21.56
CA ASP A 125 14.37 14.17 21.09
C ASP A 125 13.14 14.50 21.97
N GLN A 126 12.33 15.49 21.56
CA GLN A 126 11.16 15.95 22.30
C GLN A 126 10.10 14.88 22.58
N PHE A 127 10.14 13.72 21.92
CA PHE A 127 9.20 12.62 22.13
C PHE A 127 9.70 11.56 23.12
N ASP A 128 10.80 11.80 23.85
CA ASP A 128 11.27 10.93 24.93
C ASP A 128 10.16 10.59 25.96
N PRO A 129 9.28 11.53 26.39
CA PRO A 129 8.18 11.20 27.29
C PRO A 129 7.18 10.20 26.70
N LEU A 130 6.92 10.27 25.38
CA LEU A 130 6.03 9.34 24.69
C LEU A 130 6.64 7.94 24.62
N ARG A 131 7.93 7.85 24.25
CA ARG A 131 8.66 6.58 24.23
C ARG A 131 8.70 5.94 25.61
N LYS A 132 8.99 6.73 26.64
CA LYS A 132 8.99 6.26 28.02
C LYS A 132 7.62 5.74 28.43
N LEU A 133 6.54 6.48 28.14
CA LEU A 133 5.18 6.05 28.41
C LEU A 133 4.88 4.68 27.75
N MET A 134 5.27 4.49 26.49
CA MET A 134 5.08 3.22 25.80
C MET A 134 5.89 2.10 26.46
N LEU A 135 7.20 2.29 26.68
CA LEU A 135 8.09 1.23 27.19
C LEU A 135 7.87 0.90 28.68
N ASP A 136 7.30 1.82 29.46
CA ASP A 136 6.91 1.57 30.85
C ASP A 136 5.61 0.73 30.95
N ASN A 137 4.72 0.83 29.95
CA ASN A 137 3.39 0.21 29.99
C ASN A 137 3.27 -1.02 29.08
N LEU A 138 4.13 -1.14 28.07
CA LEU A 138 4.14 -2.22 27.09
C LEU A 138 5.42 -3.07 27.16
N GLU A 139 5.27 -4.36 26.95
CA GLU A 139 6.35 -5.27 26.53
C GLU A 139 6.11 -5.58 25.04
N LEU A 140 6.99 -5.06 24.19
CA LEU A 140 6.86 -5.14 22.73
C LEU A 140 7.68 -6.30 22.18
N HIS A 141 7.05 -7.09 21.33
CA HIS A 141 7.64 -8.24 20.66
C HIS A 141 7.49 -8.08 19.15
N PHE A 142 8.60 -8.21 18.42
CA PHE A 142 8.61 -8.06 16.96
C PHE A 142 9.16 -9.31 16.29
N VAL A 143 8.49 -9.76 15.22
CA VAL A 143 9.01 -10.71 14.23
C VAL A 143 9.03 -9.99 12.87
N PRO A 144 10.10 -9.23 12.55
CA PRO A 144 10.05 -8.27 11.45
C PRO A 144 9.93 -8.90 10.05
N MET A 145 10.43 -10.12 9.86
CA MET A 145 10.32 -10.85 8.59
C MET A 145 10.12 -12.33 8.89
N LEU A 146 8.88 -12.80 8.75
CA LEU A 146 8.54 -14.19 9.04
C LEU A 146 8.89 -15.14 7.87
N ASN A 147 8.75 -14.67 6.63
CA ASN A 147 9.02 -15.45 5.42
C ASN A 147 10.24 -14.89 4.65
N PRO A 148 11.47 -15.07 5.16
CA PRO A 148 12.66 -14.57 4.49
C PRO A 148 12.91 -15.25 3.14
N ASP A 149 12.47 -16.51 2.95
CA ASP A 149 12.65 -17.21 1.68
C ASP A 149 11.79 -16.61 0.56
N GLY A 150 10.52 -16.31 0.86
CA GLY A 150 9.65 -15.62 -0.09
C GLY A 150 10.14 -14.20 -0.40
N ALA A 151 10.70 -13.49 0.60
CA ALA A 151 11.26 -12.16 0.43
C ALA A 151 12.45 -12.12 -0.54
N GLU A 152 13.31 -13.15 -0.51
CA GLU A 152 14.44 -13.25 -1.42
C GLU A 152 14.03 -13.28 -2.89
N VAL A 153 12.91 -13.93 -3.21
CA VAL A 153 12.43 -14.08 -4.59
C VAL A 153 11.18 -13.25 -4.90
N TRP A 154 10.83 -12.32 -4.02
CA TRP A 154 9.69 -11.42 -4.11
C TRP A 154 8.40 -12.18 -4.47
N GLN A 155 7.98 -13.05 -3.56
CA GLN A 155 6.77 -13.85 -3.74
C GLN A 155 6.02 -14.05 -2.42
N ARG A 156 4.71 -14.25 -2.54
CA ARG A 156 3.81 -14.52 -1.42
C ARG A 156 4.17 -15.77 -0.62
N ARG A 157 4.39 -16.91 -1.28
CA ARG A 157 4.55 -18.22 -0.61
C ARG A 157 5.98 -18.44 -0.11
N ASN A 158 6.16 -19.32 0.87
CA ASN A 158 7.51 -19.71 1.31
C ASN A 158 8.20 -20.64 0.29
N ALA A 159 9.38 -21.16 0.61
CA ALA A 159 10.13 -22.03 -0.30
C ALA A 159 9.48 -23.40 -0.58
N LEU A 160 8.43 -23.77 0.16
CA LEU A 160 7.66 -25.01 -0.04
C LEU A 160 6.39 -24.75 -0.88
N ASP A 161 6.24 -23.55 -1.45
CA ASP A 161 5.03 -23.08 -2.12
C ASP A 161 3.78 -23.13 -1.22
N ILE A 162 3.95 -23.03 0.10
CA ILE A 162 2.84 -22.95 1.05
C ILE A 162 2.61 -21.47 1.40
N ASP A 163 1.33 -21.07 1.38
CA ASP A 163 0.90 -19.80 1.95
C ASP A 163 0.90 -19.98 3.48
N ILE A 164 1.85 -19.32 4.17
CA ILE A 164 1.99 -19.42 5.63
C ILE A 164 0.70 -18.96 6.31
N ASN A 165 0.00 -17.96 5.77
CA ASN A 165 -1.27 -17.49 6.30
C ASN A 165 -2.46 -18.40 5.92
N ARG A 166 -2.20 -19.62 5.43
CA ARG A 166 -3.18 -20.72 5.32
C ARG A 166 -2.71 -21.98 6.03
N ASP A 167 -1.68 -21.88 6.87
CA ASP A 167 -1.02 -23.01 7.52
C ASP A 167 -1.16 -22.99 9.06
N ALA A 168 -2.01 -22.14 9.64
CA ALA A 168 -2.14 -22.01 11.11
C ALA A 168 -2.66 -23.28 11.83
N ARG A 169 -3.30 -24.20 11.10
CA ARG A 169 -3.79 -25.49 11.65
C ARG A 169 -2.81 -26.64 11.44
N ASN A 170 -2.27 -26.77 10.22
CA ASN A 170 -1.44 -27.90 9.84
C ASN A 170 0.02 -27.69 10.28
N LEU A 171 0.48 -26.44 10.31
CA LEU A 171 1.83 -26.05 10.74
C LEU A 171 2.92 -26.85 9.98
N ALA A 172 2.72 -27.04 8.68
CA ALA A 172 3.68 -27.71 7.80
C ALA A 172 4.95 -26.88 7.62
N THR A 173 4.82 -25.56 7.59
CA THR A 173 5.91 -24.61 7.41
C THR A 173 6.71 -24.41 8.70
N PRO A 174 8.05 -24.31 8.65
CA PRO A 174 8.83 -23.92 9.82
C PRO A 174 8.43 -22.53 10.33
N GLU A 175 8.12 -21.61 9.42
CA GLU A 175 7.66 -20.26 9.73
C GLU A 175 6.35 -20.28 10.56
N GLY A 176 5.36 -21.07 10.12
CA GLY A 176 4.10 -21.23 10.85
C GLY A 176 4.28 -21.82 12.25
N ARG A 177 5.12 -22.87 12.38
CA ARG A 177 5.46 -23.44 13.71
C ARG A 177 6.11 -22.41 14.63
N ILE A 178 7.04 -21.61 14.11
CA ILE A 178 7.73 -20.56 14.86
C ILE A 178 6.73 -19.52 15.36
N LEU A 179 5.84 -19.01 14.50
CA LEU A 179 4.85 -17.99 14.88
C LEU A 179 3.84 -18.54 15.91
N THR A 180 3.35 -19.77 15.74
CA THR A 180 2.49 -20.42 16.74
C THR A 180 3.19 -20.58 18.08
N ALA A 181 4.47 -21.02 18.08
CA ALA A 181 5.22 -21.26 19.30
C ALA A 181 5.42 -19.97 20.11
N ILE A 182 5.84 -18.88 19.45
CA ILE A 182 6.02 -17.60 20.13
C ILE A 182 4.67 -17.01 20.61
N GLY A 183 3.61 -17.12 19.80
CA GLY A 183 2.27 -16.71 20.20
C GLY A 183 1.77 -17.43 21.47
N LYS A 184 1.92 -18.76 21.51
CA LYS A 184 1.56 -19.57 22.69
C LYS A 184 2.43 -19.29 23.92
N LYS A 185 3.72 -19.00 23.71
CA LYS A 185 4.66 -18.64 24.79
C LYS A 185 4.31 -17.29 25.41
N LEU A 186 4.07 -16.28 24.57
CA LEU A 186 3.85 -14.91 25.04
C LEU A 186 2.44 -14.69 25.58
N LYS A 187 1.43 -15.28 24.92
CA LYS A 187 0.00 -14.97 25.09
C LYS A 187 -0.24 -13.46 25.06
N PRO A 188 0.03 -12.79 23.93
CA PRO A 188 0.01 -11.34 23.87
C PRO A 188 -1.42 -10.80 24.03
N ASP A 189 -1.54 -9.64 24.69
CA ASP A 189 -2.82 -8.93 24.84
C ASP A 189 -3.28 -8.35 23.50
N PHE A 190 -2.33 -7.85 22.70
CA PHE A 190 -2.54 -7.30 21.36
C PHE A 190 -1.62 -7.94 20.32
N GLY A 191 -2.15 -8.12 19.12
CA GLY A 191 -1.43 -8.68 17.97
C GLY A 191 -1.57 -7.77 16.75
N PHE A 192 -0.49 -7.55 16.01
CA PHE A 192 -0.52 -6.85 14.73
C PHE A 192 -0.08 -7.82 13.63
N ASN A 193 -1.05 -8.18 12.80
CA ASN A 193 -0.83 -8.94 11.58
C ASN A 193 -0.58 -7.95 10.43
N LEU A 194 0.66 -7.83 9.98
CA LEU A 194 1.08 -6.75 9.09
C LEU A 194 1.32 -7.25 7.67
N HIS A 195 0.48 -6.79 6.73
CA HIS A 195 0.36 -7.29 5.36
C HIS A 195 0.28 -6.18 4.30
N ASP A 196 0.31 -6.61 3.04
CA ASP A 196 -0.03 -5.79 1.88
C ASP A 196 -1.19 -6.42 1.10
N GLN A 197 -2.00 -5.56 0.48
CA GLN A 197 -3.07 -5.96 -0.43
C GLN A 197 -2.83 -5.43 -1.84
N SER A 198 -3.65 -5.89 -2.78
CA SER A 198 -3.63 -5.40 -4.17
C SER A 198 -3.79 -3.88 -4.23
N VAL A 199 -2.97 -3.23 -5.06
CA VAL A 199 -3.07 -1.78 -5.33
C VAL A 199 -4.39 -1.40 -6.01
N TYR A 200 -5.15 -2.36 -6.53
CA TYR A 200 -6.43 -2.12 -7.21
C TYR A 200 -7.66 -2.08 -6.29
N TYR A 201 -7.46 -2.21 -4.97
CA TYR A 201 -8.55 -2.03 -4.02
C TYR A 201 -8.87 -0.55 -3.80
N THR A 202 -10.16 -0.24 -3.65
CA THR A 202 -10.75 1.06 -3.32
C THR A 202 -11.41 1.00 -1.96
N ALA A 203 -11.51 2.14 -1.27
CA ALA A 203 -12.31 2.27 -0.06
C ALA A 203 -13.79 2.41 -0.45
N GLY A 204 -14.52 1.31 -0.41
CA GLY A 204 -15.89 1.21 -0.94
C GLY A 204 -15.95 1.40 -2.45
N SER A 205 -17.13 1.77 -2.96
CA SER A 205 -17.34 2.10 -4.37
C SER A 205 -16.95 3.55 -4.68
N THR A 206 -15.69 3.91 -4.41
CA THR A 206 -15.16 5.27 -4.60
C THR A 206 -13.87 5.27 -5.42
N GLN A 207 -13.45 6.45 -5.89
CA GLN A 207 -12.16 6.64 -6.57
C GLN A 207 -10.95 6.54 -5.64
N HIS A 208 -11.17 6.50 -4.32
CA HIS A 208 -10.08 6.51 -3.35
C HIS A 208 -9.50 5.10 -3.20
N PRO A 209 -8.19 4.90 -3.43
CA PRO A 209 -7.54 3.63 -3.12
C PRO A 209 -7.75 3.23 -1.65
N ALA A 210 -7.95 1.94 -1.39
CA ALA A 210 -7.84 1.38 -0.05
C ALA A 210 -6.36 1.29 0.34
N THR A 211 -5.77 2.43 0.65
CA THR A 211 -4.34 2.54 0.97
C THR A 211 -3.99 1.77 2.23
N ILE A 212 -4.84 1.85 3.25
CA ILE A 212 -4.77 1.03 4.45
C ILE A 212 -6.13 0.36 4.65
N SER A 213 -6.16 -0.95 4.87
CA SER A 213 -7.36 -1.64 5.33
C SER A 213 -7.13 -2.30 6.67
N PHE A 214 -8.15 -2.27 7.51
CA PHE A 214 -8.11 -2.87 8.84
C PHE A 214 -9.10 -4.01 8.96
N LEU A 215 -8.75 -5.00 9.78
CA LEU A 215 -9.68 -6.03 10.20
C LEU A 215 -9.39 -6.41 11.65
N ALA A 216 -10.47 -6.52 12.45
CA ALA A 216 -10.47 -7.27 13.70
C ALA A 216 -10.97 -8.68 13.35
N PRO A 217 -10.07 -9.68 13.21
CA PRO A 217 -10.43 -10.99 12.66
C PRO A 217 -11.59 -11.63 13.40
N ALA A 218 -12.40 -12.41 12.70
CA ALA A 218 -13.40 -13.25 13.35
C ALA A 218 -12.69 -14.42 14.06
N TYR A 219 -13.21 -14.84 15.22
CA TYR A 219 -12.69 -16.01 15.93
C TYR A 219 -13.59 -17.25 15.78
N ASN A 220 -14.76 -17.08 15.14
CA ASN A 220 -15.73 -18.11 14.81
C ASN A 220 -16.53 -17.73 13.56
N TYR A 221 -17.27 -18.69 13.00
CA TYR A 221 -18.06 -18.49 11.78
C TYR A 221 -19.22 -17.52 11.96
N GLU A 222 -19.77 -17.42 13.17
CA GLU A 222 -20.85 -16.50 13.52
C GLU A 222 -20.39 -15.04 13.60
N LYS A 223 -19.07 -14.80 13.56
CA LYS A 223 -18.45 -13.47 13.66
C LYS A 223 -18.88 -12.75 14.93
N ASP A 224 -18.88 -13.46 16.05
CA ASP A 224 -19.31 -12.91 17.34
C ASP A 224 -18.37 -11.78 17.80
N MET A 225 -18.88 -10.93 18.68
CA MET A 225 -18.12 -9.87 19.36
C MET A 225 -17.90 -10.22 20.83
N ASN A 226 -16.72 -10.76 21.14
CA ASN A 226 -16.24 -10.90 22.53
C ASN A 226 -15.37 -9.71 22.95
N ASP A 227 -14.89 -9.69 24.20
CA ASP A 227 -14.03 -8.61 24.71
C ASP A 227 -12.75 -8.44 23.88
N VAL A 228 -12.17 -9.54 23.40
CA VAL A 228 -10.91 -9.55 22.65
C VAL A 228 -11.08 -8.87 21.30
N ARG A 229 -12.17 -9.19 20.58
CA ARG A 229 -12.49 -8.58 19.28
C ARG A 229 -12.95 -7.15 19.46
N THR A 230 -13.73 -6.88 20.52
CA THR A 230 -14.16 -5.52 20.88
C THR A 230 -12.98 -4.58 21.06
N ARG A 231 -11.95 -4.97 21.82
CA ARG A 231 -10.74 -4.15 21.98
C ARG A 231 -10.00 -3.91 20.67
N ALA A 232 -9.91 -4.92 19.80
CA ALA A 232 -9.28 -4.79 18.49
C ALA A 232 -10.05 -3.80 17.60
N THR A 233 -11.39 -3.92 17.54
CA THR A 233 -12.27 -3.00 16.81
C THR A 233 -12.16 -1.57 17.34
N GLN A 234 -12.17 -1.38 18.65
CA GLN A 234 -11.96 -0.06 19.27
C GLN A 234 -10.60 0.53 18.88
N LEU A 235 -9.53 -0.27 18.88
CA LEU A 235 -8.23 0.22 18.44
C LEU A 235 -8.26 0.63 16.97
N ILE A 236 -8.88 -0.17 16.10
CA ILE A 236 -9.06 0.17 14.67
C ILE A 236 -9.78 1.51 14.50
N LEU A 237 -10.82 1.80 15.29
CA LEU A 237 -11.52 3.08 15.24
C LEU A 237 -10.58 4.26 15.58
N THR A 238 -9.73 4.11 16.60
CA THR A 238 -8.69 5.11 16.90
C THR A 238 -7.70 5.28 15.74
N LEU A 239 -7.27 4.18 15.12
CA LEU A 239 -6.34 4.21 13.98
C LEU A 239 -6.96 4.84 12.74
N ASN A 240 -8.19 4.48 12.39
CA ASN A 240 -8.93 5.06 11.28
C ASN A 240 -9.02 6.58 11.47
N ARG A 241 -9.43 7.07 12.64
CA ARG A 241 -9.49 8.51 12.93
C ARG A 241 -8.15 9.22 12.74
N ALA A 242 -7.04 8.60 13.12
CA ALA A 242 -5.71 9.18 12.93
C ALA A 242 -5.31 9.19 11.44
N LEU A 243 -5.52 8.09 10.72
CA LEU A 243 -5.16 7.97 9.31
C LEU A 243 -6.01 8.84 8.39
N GLN A 244 -7.30 9.04 8.69
CA GLN A 244 -8.17 9.93 7.92
C GLN A 244 -7.67 11.38 7.89
N GLN A 245 -6.86 11.81 8.87
CA GLN A 245 -6.25 13.15 8.87
C GLN A 245 -5.11 13.30 7.85
N LYS A 246 -4.50 12.18 7.43
CA LYS A 246 -3.34 12.16 6.52
C LYS A 246 -3.68 11.53 5.16
N ALA A 247 -4.64 10.63 5.11
CA ALA A 247 -5.11 9.96 3.90
C ALA A 247 -6.66 9.88 3.92
N PRO A 248 -7.34 11.04 3.78
CA PRO A 248 -8.81 11.10 3.87
C PRO A 248 -9.46 10.28 2.74
N GLY A 249 -10.41 9.42 3.11
CA GLY A 249 -11.11 8.53 2.18
C GLY A 249 -10.34 7.28 1.79
N ASN A 250 -9.08 7.12 2.22
CA ASN A 250 -8.19 6.04 1.79
C ASN A 250 -8.05 4.88 2.81
N VAL A 251 -8.95 4.83 3.80
CA VAL A 251 -8.99 3.77 4.82
C VAL A 251 -10.25 2.93 4.63
N ALA A 252 -10.10 1.62 4.69
CA ALA A 252 -11.20 0.66 4.52
C ALA A 252 -11.19 -0.47 5.58
N LYS A 253 -12.25 -1.28 5.62
CA LYS A 253 -12.28 -2.58 6.29
C LYS A 253 -11.89 -3.67 5.29
N TYR A 254 -11.19 -4.69 5.77
CA TYR A 254 -11.02 -5.94 5.04
C TYR A 254 -12.17 -6.90 5.41
N ASP A 255 -12.56 -7.78 4.48
CA ASP A 255 -13.59 -8.80 4.73
C ASP A 255 -13.25 -9.64 5.97
N ASP A 256 -14.26 -9.87 6.81
CA ASP A 256 -14.14 -10.58 8.08
C ASP A 256 -14.66 -12.02 8.03
N GLU A 257 -14.79 -12.61 6.83
CA GLU A 257 -15.03 -14.05 6.67
C GLU A 257 -14.01 -14.87 7.48
N HIS A 258 -14.53 -15.72 8.37
CA HIS A 258 -13.70 -16.55 9.24
C HIS A 258 -12.99 -17.64 8.45
N ASP A 259 -11.65 -17.64 8.48
CA ASP A 259 -10.81 -18.69 7.91
C ASP A 259 -9.91 -19.24 9.02
N PRO A 260 -10.23 -20.41 9.61
CA PRO A 260 -9.45 -20.98 10.70
C PRO A 260 -8.06 -21.46 10.25
N ARG A 261 -7.70 -21.34 8.96
CA ARG A 261 -6.35 -21.58 8.45
C ARG A 261 -5.44 -20.35 8.59
N CYS A 262 -6.00 -19.16 8.80
CA CYS A 262 -5.27 -17.91 8.92
C CYS A 262 -4.75 -17.70 10.35
N PHE A 263 -3.59 -17.05 10.47
CA PHE A 263 -3.01 -16.76 11.78
C PHE A 263 -3.79 -15.68 12.54
N GLY A 264 -4.33 -14.67 11.85
CA GLY A 264 -5.14 -13.62 12.49
C GLY A 264 -6.30 -14.17 13.31
N ASP A 265 -7.15 -14.98 12.69
CA ASP A 265 -8.30 -15.65 13.31
C ASP A 265 -7.90 -16.54 14.48
N ASN A 266 -6.80 -17.29 14.34
CA ASN A 266 -6.30 -18.16 15.40
C ASN A 266 -5.79 -17.36 16.60
N PHE A 267 -4.99 -16.31 16.38
CA PHE A 267 -4.55 -15.43 17.48
C PHE A 267 -5.74 -14.75 18.16
N GLN A 268 -6.73 -14.31 17.38
CA GLN A 268 -7.99 -13.79 17.91
C GLN A 268 -8.69 -14.80 18.81
N GLY A 269 -8.84 -16.06 18.35
CA GLY A 269 -9.43 -17.15 19.11
C GLY A 269 -8.59 -17.60 20.32
N TRP A 270 -7.27 -17.39 20.31
CA TRP A 270 -6.37 -17.66 21.43
C TRP A 270 -6.38 -16.56 22.50
N GLY A 271 -7.17 -15.50 22.32
CA GLY A 271 -7.36 -14.44 23.29
C GLY A 271 -6.56 -13.16 23.04
N THR A 272 -5.89 -13.05 21.89
CA THR A 272 -5.13 -11.85 21.49
C THR A 272 -6.03 -10.89 20.71
N SER A 273 -6.11 -9.63 21.14
CA SER A 273 -6.79 -8.57 20.38
C SER A 273 -5.98 -8.27 19.12
N THR A 274 -6.32 -8.96 18.03
CA THR A 274 -5.53 -8.97 16.80
C THR A 274 -6.08 -7.94 15.82
N ILE A 275 -5.18 -7.15 15.24
CA ILE A 275 -5.47 -6.15 14.23
C ILE A 275 -4.69 -6.54 12.98
N LEU A 276 -5.41 -6.81 11.90
CA LEU A 276 -4.84 -6.89 10.57
C LEU A 276 -4.67 -5.47 10.02
N ILE A 277 -3.50 -5.16 9.47
CA ILE A 277 -3.23 -3.95 8.69
C ILE A 277 -2.78 -4.39 7.30
N GLU A 278 -3.54 -4.01 6.28
CA GLU A 278 -3.31 -4.31 4.87
C GLU A 278 -2.88 -3.04 4.12
N SER A 279 -1.69 -3.07 3.53
CA SER A 279 -1.12 -1.93 2.77
C SER A 279 -1.39 -2.06 1.27
N GLY A 280 -2.33 -1.26 0.76
CA GLY A 280 -2.74 -1.26 -0.65
C GLY A 280 -1.85 -0.39 -1.54
N GLY A 281 -2.48 0.47 -2.35
CA GLY A 281 -1.79 1.43 -3.21
C GLY A 281 -2.15 2.89 -2.89
N TYR A 282 -1.32 3.81 -3.37
CA TYR A 282 -1.52 5.25 -3.27
C TYR A 282 -0.97 5.90 -4.55
N GLY A 283 -1.68 6.90 -5.09
CA GLY A 283 -1.28 7.55 -6.33
C GLY A 283 0.11 8.16 -6.24
N GLY A 284 0.98 7.83 -7.20
CA GLY A 284 2.36 8.33 -7.25
C GLY A 284 3.33 7.71 -6.24
N ASP A 285 2.95 6.61 -5.57
CA ASP A 285 3.80 5.95 -4.54
C ASP A 285 4.15 4.48 -4.89
N PRO A 286 4.84 4.22 -6.01
CA PRO A 286 5.11 2.84 -6.48
C PRO A 286 6.03 2.04 -5.54
N GLU A 287 6.87 2.73 -4.76
CA GLU A 287 7.75 2.14 -3.75
C GLU A 287 7.15 2.17 -2.33
N LYS A 288 5.87 2.54 -2.22
CA LYS A 288 5.09 2.53 -0.97
C LYS A 288 5.73 3.35 0.17
N GLN A 289 6.44 4.43 -0.13
CA GLN A 289 7.12 5.27 0.86
C GLN A 289 6.14 6.14 1.65
N TYR A 290 5.07 6.63 1.02
CA TYR A 290 3.98 7.29 1.73
C TYR A 290 3.19 6.29 2.57
N ILE A 291 2.92 5.10 2.02
CA ILE A 291 2.21 4.03 2.76
C ILE A 291 3.03 3.51 3.95
N ARG A 292 4.36 3.42 3.81
CA ARG A 292 5.31 3.16 4.91
C ARG A 292 5.14 4.19 6.03
N LYS A 293 5.07 5.48 5.68
CA LYS A 293 4.84 6.57 6.64
C LYS A 293 3.47 6.44 7.34
N LEU A 294 2.43 6.05 6.61
CA LEU A 294 1.10 5.78 7.19
C LEU A 294 1.11 4.57 8.14
N ASN A 295 1.81 3.49 7.79
CA ASN A 295 2.01 2.36 8.70
C ASN A 295 2.75 2.80 9.98
N PHE A 296 3.82 3.58 9.84
CA PHE A 296 4.53 4.13 11.00
C PHE A 296 3.60 4.96 11.91
N LEU A 297 2.76 5.83 11.33
CA LEU A 297 1.76 6.58 12.10
C LEU A 297 0.77 5.67 12.81
N ALA A 298 0.24 4.66 12.10
CA ALA A 298 -0.71 3.71 12.67
C ALA A 298 -0.10 2.96 13.85
N LEU A 299 1.15 2.50 13.73
CA LEU A 299 1.86 1.80 14.80
C LEU A 299 2.15 2.71 16.00
N VAL A 300 2.67 3.93 15.80
CA VAL A 300 2.90 4.88 16.90
C VAL A 300 1.57 5.22 17.61
N THR A 301 0.51 5.47 16.84
CA THR A 301 -0.83 5.75 17.38
C THR A 301 -1.37 4.56 18.18
N ALA A 302 -1.22 3.34 17.65
CA ALA A 302 -1.64 2.12 18.31
C ALA A 302 -0.95 1.94 19.65
N LEU A 303 0.39 2.03 19.67
CA LEU A 303 1.18 1.83 20.88
C LEU A 303 0.86 2.90 21.93
N GLU A 304 0.68 4.17 21.52
CA GLU A 304 0.25 5.22 22.43
C GLU A 304 -1.13 4.92 23.02
N ALA A 305 -2.08 4.53 22.17
CA ALA A 305 -3.45 4.24 22.58
C ALA A 305 -3.54 3.01 23.50
N ILE A 306 -2.76 1.97 23.24
CA ILE A 306 -2.69 0.77 24.09
C ILE A 306 -2.06 1.14 25.45
N ALA A 307 -0.93 1.86 25.46
CA ALA A 307 -0.26 2.28 26.69
C ALA A 307 -1.17 3.13 27.59
N LYS A 308 -1.98 4.01 26.99
CA LYS A 308 -2.95 4.86 27.69
C LYS A 308 -4.30 4.18 27.93
N LYS A 309 -4.55 3.02 27.33
CA LYS A 309 -5.88 2.39 27.19
C LYS A 309 -6.95 3.34 26.63
N SER A 310 -6.54 4.31 25.83
CA SER A 310 -7.46 5.35 25.32
C SER A 310 -8.37 4.84 24.20
N TYR A 311 -8.08 3.69 23.59
CA TYR A 311 -8.97 3.07 22.61
C TYR A 311 -10.34 2.72 23.22
N ALA A 312 -10.42 2.50 24.53
CA ALA A 312 -11.65 2.05 25.21
C ALA A 312 -12.81 3.05 25.14
N VAL A 313 -12.56 4.32 24.77
CA VAL A 313 -13.61 5.33 24.60
C VAL A 313 -14.33 5.25 23.26
N GLU A 314 -13.80 4.47 22.30
CA GLU A 314 -14.36 4.39 20.95
C GLU A 314 -15.70 3.64 20.96
N ASN A 315 -16.67 4.17 20.22
CA ASN A 315 -18.00 3.59 20.08
C ASN A 315 -18.03 2.60 18.92
N LEU A 316 -18.27 1.31 19.21
CA LEU A 316 -18.32 0.24 18.20
C LEU A 316 -19.31 0.49 17.07
N SER A 317 -20.39 1.24 17.31
CA SER A 317 -21.42 1.50 16.29
C SER A 317 -20.89 2.29 15.08
N THR A 318 -19.71 2.92 15.18
CA THR A 318 -19.09 3.65 14.07
C THR A 318 -18.18 2.77 13.21
N TYR A 319 -17.95 1.51 13.59
CA TYR A 319 -17.11 0.59 12.82
C TYR A 319 -17.67 0.32 11.42
N GLU A 320 -18.98 0.18 11.32
CA GLU A 320 -19.68 -0.03 10.04
C GLU A 320 -19.65 1.20 9.12
N ALA A 321 -19.26 2.37 9.62
CA ALA A 321 -19.07 3.55 8.78
C ALA A 321 -17.73 3.53 8.01
N ILE A 322 -16.78 2.66 8.40
CA ILE A 322 -15.58 2.44 7.61
C ILE A 322 -15.98 1.58 6.40
N PRO A 323 -15.77 2.05 5.15
CA PRO A 323 -16.18 1.30 3.97
C PRO A 323 -15.37 0.00 3.83
N GLU A 324 -15.97 -1.06 3.33
CA GLU A 324 -15.21 -2.28 2.96
C GLU A 324 -14.34 -2.03 1.73
N ASN A 325 -13.22 -2.74 1.62
CA ASN A 325 -12.39 -2.69 0.42
C ASN A 325 -13.11 -3.36 -0.76
N SER A 326 -13.01 -2.77 -1.94
CA SER A 326 -13.64 -3.28 -3.18
C SER A 326 -12.69 -3.14 -4.36
N ARG A 327 -12.89 -3.87 -5.45
CA ARG A 327 -11.93 -3.89 -6.57
C ARG A 327 -12.44 -3.09 -7.77
N PHE A 328 -12.33 -1.76 -7.68
CA PHE A 328 -12.82 -0.83 -8.70
C PHE A 328 -11.74 0.04 -9.36
N LEU A 329 -10.46 -0.18 -9.04
CA LEU A 329 -9.37 0.67 -9.51
C LEU A 329 -8.56 0.03 -10.64
N TYR A 330 -8.11 0.85 -11.58
CA TYR A 330 -7.20 0.53 -12.68
C TYR A 330 -5.98 1.46 -12.64
N ASP A 331 -4.89 1.11 -13.32
CA ASP A 331 -3.76 2.03 -13.48
C ASP A 331 -4.11 3.26 -14.34
N LEU A 332 -4.87 3.03 -15.42
CA LEU A 332 -5.33 4.07 -16.33
C LEU A 332 -6.76 3.78 -16.79
N VAL A 333 -7.64 4.77 -16.70
CA VAL A 333 -8.97 4.78 -17.31
C VAL A 333 -9.03 5.88 -18.37
N LEU A 334 -9.37 5.50 -19.60
CA LEU A 334 -9.68 6.43 -20.69
C LEU A 334 -11.18 6.41 -20.93
N ARG A 335 -11.85 7.53 -20.67
CA ARG A 335 -13.30 7.67 -20.83
C ARG A 335 -13.65 8.23 -22.20
N ASN A 336 -14.75 7.75 -22.76
CA ASN A 336 -15.33 8.25 -24.02
C ASN A 336 -14.38 8.18 -25.23
N VAL A 337 -13.62 7.09 -25.37
CA VAL A 337 -12.77 6.84 -26.54
C VAL A 337 -13.65 6.51 -27.75
N SER A 338 -13.51 7.28 -28.84
CA SER A 338 -14.13 6.93 -30.13
C SER A 338 -13.34 5.83 -30.82
N MET A 339 -14.01 4.76 -31.24
CA MET A 339 -13.39 3.58 -31.86
C MET A 339 -14.19 3.13 -33.07
N GLU A 340 -13.54 2.41 -33.98
CA GLU A 340 -14.17 1.79 -35.15
C GLU A 340 -13.91 0.29 -35.17
N ARG A 341 -14.96 -0.50 -35.41
CA ARG A 341 -14.85 -1.95 -35.60
C ARG A 341 -15.88 -2.42 -36.63
N ALA A 342 -15.43 -3.19 -37.62
CA ALA A 342 -16.29 -3.71 -38.68
C ALA A 342 -17.13 -2.63 -39.40
N GLY A 343 -16.55 -1.44 -39.62
CA GLY A 343 -17.21 -0.31 -40.27
C GLY A 343 -18.21 0.44 -39.38
N GLN A 344 -18.34 0.08 -38.10
CA GLN A 344 -19.19 0.77 -37.13
C GLN A 344 -18.34 1.60 -36.17
N THR A 345 -18.65 2.89 -36.06
CA THR A 345 -18.11 3.77 -35.02
C THR A 345 -18.92 3.64 -33.74
N TYR A 346 -18.24 3.59 -32.60
CA TYR A 346 -18.84 3.56 -31.26
C TYR A 346 -17.93 4.28 -30.27
N VAL A 347 -18.52 4.68 -29.13
CA VAL A 347 -17.80 5.32 -28.03
C VAL A 347 -17.83 4.38 -26.84
N SER A 348 -16.68 4.18 -26.19
CA SER A 348 -16.59 3.35 -24.98
C SER A 348 -15.46 3.81 -24.08
N ASN A 349 -15.31 3.17 -22.91
CA ASN A 349 -14.21 3.42 -21.99
C ASN A 349 -13.19 2.28 -22.07
N LEU A 350 -11.93 2.56 -21.75
CA LEU A 350 -10.85 1.58 -21.67
C LEU A 350 -10.26 1.56 -20.27
N GLY A 351 -10.23 0.39 -19.65
CA GLY A 351 -9.52 0.11 -18.39
C GLY A 351 -8.19 -0.57 -18.67
N ILE A 352 -7.11 -0.04 -18.14
CA ILE A 352 -5.75 -0.50 -18.40
C ILE A 352 -5.05 -0.79 -17.07
N ASN A 353 -4.43 -1.97 -16.97
CA ASN A 353 -3.60 -2.36 -15.84
C ASN A 353 -2.15 -2.60 -16.30
N ARG A 354 -1.23 -2.42 -15.36
CA ARG A 354 0.22 -2.54 -15.54
C ARG A 354 0.74 -3.65 -14.64
N ALA A 355 0.83 -4.85 -15.18
CA ALA A 355 1.37 -5.99 -14.45
C ALA A 355 2.84 -5.74 -14.09
N GLN A 356 3.22 -6.01 -12.84
CA GLN A 356 4.60 -5.91 -12.37
C GLN A 356 5.35 -7.20 -12.70
N ILE A 357 6.45 -7.07 -13.43
CA ILE A 357 7.33 -8.16 -13.82
C ILE A 357 8.65 -8.02 -13.09
N LYS A 358 9.05 -9.07 -12.36
CA LYS A 358 10.30 -9.10 -11.59
C LYS A 358 11.51 -9.02 -12.52
N LYS A 359 12.48 -8.15 -12.19
CA LYS A 359 13.79 -8.17 -12.83
C LYS A 359 14.62 -9.34 -12.31
N ALA A 360 15.66 -9.71 -13.05
CA ALA A 360 16.58 -10.79 -12.69
C ALA A 360 17.32 -10.56 -11.36
N ASP A 361 17.48 -9.31 -10.95
CA ASP A 361 18.10 -8.95 -9.67
C ASP A 361 17.18 -9.18 -8.46
N LEU A 362 15.88 -9.42 -8.68
CA LEU A 362 14.84 -9.55 -7.66
C LEU A 362 14.76 -8.34 -6.71
N ARG A 363 15.32 -7.20 -7.12
CA ARG A 363 15.40 -5.94 -6.36
C ARG A 363 14.60 -4.81 -6.99
N SER A 364 13.98 -5.06 -8.14
CA SER A 364 13.08 -4.13 -8.79
C SER A 364 12.13 -4.86 -9.75
N VAL A 365 11.14 -4.12 -10.25
CA VAL A 365 10.19 -4.58 -11.25
C VAL A 365 10.18 -3.64 -12.45
N TYR A 366 9.68 -4.14 -13.57
CA TYR A 366 9.22 -3.32 -14.68
C TYR A 366 7.75 -3.64 -14.97
N PHE A 367 7.10 -2.83 -15.80
CA PHE A 367 5.67 -2.96 -16.05
C PHE A 367 5.37 -3.52 -17.43
N ARG A 368 4.27 -4.26 -17.52
CA ARG A 368 3.66 -4.67 -18.79
C ARG A 368 2.18 -4.26 -18.80
N GLY A 369 1.84 -3.32 -19.66
CA GLY A 369 0.49 -2.78 -19.79
C GLY A 369 -0.41 -3.62 -20.68
N SER A 370 -1.64 -3.86 -20.23
CA SER A 370 -2.72 -4.49 -21.00
C SER A 370 -4.02 -3.70 -20.89
N ILE A 371 -4.84 -3.79 -21.94
CA ILE A 371 -6.24 -3.40 -21.88
C ILE A 371 -6.97 -4.54 -21.17
N ASP A 372 -7.56 -4.24 -20.02
CA ASP A 372 -8.23 -5.23 -19.17
C ASP A 372 -9.75 -5.15 -19.29
N GLU A 373 -10.29 -3.96 -19.58
CA GLU A 373 -11.73 -3.74 -19.69
C GLU A 373 -12.06 -2.79 -20.85
N ILE A 374 -13.19 -3.05 -21.52
CA ILE A 374 -13.79 -2.16 -22.51
C ILE A 374 -15.30 -2.15 -22.28
N GLY A 375 -15.86 -1.00 -21.91
CA GLY A 375 -17.31 -0.92 -21.73
C GLY A 375 -17.76 0.15 -20.75
N ASP A 376 -18.83 -0.19 -20.03
CA ASP A 376 -19.35 0.64 -18.96
C ASP A 376 -18.38 0.61 -17.77
N MET A 377 -17.85 1.79 -17.44
CA MET A 377 -16.87 2.00 -16.38
C MET A 377 -17.35 3.10 -15.41
N ASP A 378 -18.66 3.28 -15.24
CA ASP A 378 -19.22 4.32 -14.36
C ASP A 378 -18.78 4.16 -12.89
N ARG A 379 -18.61 2.92 -12.42
CA ARG A 379 -18.18 2.60 -11.05
C ARG A 379 -16.72 2.20 -10.93
N GLN A 380 -15.95 2.36 -12.00
CA GLN A 380 -14.55 1.99 -12.10
C GLN A 380 -13.73 3.26 -12.27
N PHE A 381 -12.58 3.29 -11.61
CA PHE A 381 -11.74 4.49 -11.47
C PHE A 381 -10.31 4.17 -11.89
N GLY A 382 -9.57 5.19 -12.33
CA GLY A 382 -8.14 5.08 -12.60
C GLY A 382 -7.31 5.80 -11.54
N TYR A 383 -6.11 5.28 -11.24
CA TYR A 383 -5.05 6.12 -10.65
C TYR A 383 -4.77 7.32 -11.53
N GLU A 384 -4.78 7.11 -12.85
CA GLU A 384 -4.97 8.16 -13.85
C GLU A 384 -6.31 7.96 -14.55
N ASP A 385 -7.17 8.97 -14.53
CA ASP A 385 -8.51 8.93 -15.15
C ASP A 385 -8.68 10.13 -16.09
N ARG A 386 -8.95 9.87 -17.36
CA ARG A 386 -8.96 10.90 -18.42
C ARG A 386 -10.20 10.79 -19.30
N ASP A 387 -10.96 11.87 -19.40
CA ASP A 387 -11.99 12.01 -20.43
C ASP A 387 -11.35 12.46 -21.76
N VAL A 388 -11.55 11.64 -22.79
CA VAL A 388 -10.98 11.85 -24.13
C VAL A 388 -12.06 11.92 -25.22
N ARG A 389 -13.28 12.37 -24.89
CA ARG A 389 -14.47 12.46 -25.78
C ARG A 389 -14.28 13.05 -27.19
N SER A 390 -13.18 13.77 -27.43
CA SER A 390 -12.86 14.35 -28.75
C SER A 390 -11.77 13.60 -29.52
N LEU A 391 -11.30 12.48 -28.98
CA LEU A 391 -10.19 11.72 -29.53
C LEU A 391 -10.67 10.35 -30.03
N SER A 392 -10.07 9.93 -31.15
CA SER A 392 -10.30 8.61 -31.72
C SER A 392 -9.10 7.71 -31.48
N PHE A 393 -9.36 6.45 -31.13
CA PHE A 393 -8.36 5.41 -31.15
C PHE A 393 -7.74 5.31 -32.54
N THR A 394 -6.42 5.21 -32.60
CA THR A 394 -5.68 5.01 -33.84
C THR A 394 -4.60 3.96 -33.59
N PRO A 395 -4.56 2.89 -34.41
CA PRO A 395 -3.51 1.89 -34.31
C PRO A 395 -2.13 2.52 -34.56
N ALA A 396 -1.13 2.08 -33.80
CA ALA A 396 0.24 2.52 -34.02
C ALA A 396 0.86 1.91 -35.29
N LYS A 397 2.00 2.46 -35.70
CA LYS A 397 2.81 1.96 -36.82
C LYS A 397 4.15 1.42 -36.33
N VAL A 398 4.79 0.61 -37.17
CA VAL A 398 6.16 0.12 -37.01
C VAL A 398 7.10 0.94 -37.90
N LYS A 399 8.19 1.45 -37.32
CA LYS A 399 9.28 2.10 -38.03
C LYS A 399 10.41 1.10 -38.23
N LEU A 400 10.88 0.96 -39.46
CA LEU A 400 12.08 0.19 -39.79
C LEU A 400 13.31 1.10 -39.65
N MET A 401 14.32 0.64 -38.94
CA MET A 401 15.64 1.27 -38.82
C MET A 401 16.65 0.24 -38.33
N THR A 402 17.94 0.49 -38.53
CA THR A 402 19.01 -0.30 -37.92
C THR A 402 19.05 -0.08 -36.41
N LYS A 403 19.62 -1.03 -35.66
CA LYS A 403 19.85 -0.85 -34.22
C LYS A 403 20.63 0.43 -33.92
N LYS A 404 21.68 0.70 -34.69
CA LYS A 404 22.53 1.88 -34.49
C LYS A 404 21.76 3.19 -34.66
N GLU A 405 20.83 3.25 -35.62
CA GLU A 405 19.96 4.42 -35.81
C GLU A 405 19.00 4.58 -34.63
N TRP A 406 18.43 3.47 -34.13
CA TRP A 406 17.54 3.48 -32.97
C TRP A 406 18.25 3.93 -31.68
N GLU A 407 19.42 3.39 -31.39
CA GLU A 407 20.24 3.75 -30.23
C GLU A 407 20.69 5.22 -30.26
N ALA A 408 20.73 5.85 -31.45
CA ALA A 408 21.07 7.25 -31.63
C ALA A 408 19.89 8.22 -31.42
N LEU A 409 18.65 7.72 -31.32
CA LEU A 409 17.47 8.55 -31.12
C LEU A 409 17.53 9.25 -29.77
N LYS A 410 17.22 10.54 -29.77
CA LYS A 410 16.98 11.33 -28.56
C LYS A 410 15.48 11.33 -28.24
N PRO A 411 15.08 11.65 -27.00
CA PRO A 411 13.66 11.72 -26.63
C PRO A 411 12.81 12.61 -27.57
N ASP A 412 13.35 13.73 -28.04
CA ASP A 412 12.65 14.61 -29.01
C ASP A 412 12.46 13.96 -30.38
N ASP A 413 13.44 13.13 -30.83
CA ASP A 413 13.32 12.38 -32.08
C ASP A 413 12.24 11.30 -31.96
N GLU A 414 12.19 10.61 -30.82
CA GLU A 414 11.15 9.62 -30.52
C GLU A 414 9.77 10.25 -30.47
N ILE A 415 9.60 11.39 -29.78
CA ILE A 415 8.33 12.14 -29.78
C ILE A 415 7.95 12.54 -31.21
N GLY A 416 8.91 12.96 -32.03
CA GLY A 416 8.69 13.25 -33.45
C GLY A 416 8.16 12.05 -34.25
N LEU A 417 8.67 10.85 -33.97
CA LEU A 417 8.18 9.60 -34.56
C LEU A 417 6.79 9.22 -34.04
N ILE A 418 6.53 9.39 -32.74
CA ILE A 418 5.22 9.13 -32.13
C ILE A 418 4.15 10.03 -32.75
N LYS A 419 4.45 11.31 -32.98
CA LYS A 419 3.55 12.26 -33.69
C LYS A 419 3.26 11.87 -35.14
N GLN A 420 4.15 11.11 -35.79
CA GLN A 420 3.94 10.55 -37.13
C GLN A 420 3.18 9.21 -37.10
N GLY A 421 2.92 8.69 -35.90
CA GLY A 421 2.13 7.49 -35.65
C GLY A 421 2.95 6.25 -35.29
N PHE A 422 4.26 6.35 -35.10
CA PHE A 422 5.12 5.21 -34.79
C PHE A 422 5.23 5.01 -33.27
N LEU A 423 4.80 3.86 -32.75
CA LEU A 423 5.08 3.45 -31.35
C LEU A 423 6.01 2.24 -31.27
N PHE A 424 6.38 1.67 -32.41
CA PHE A 424 7.18 0.46 -32.51
C PHE A 424 8.34 0.67 -33.47
N VAL A 425 9.46 0.05 -33.14
CA VAL A 425 10.62 -0.08 -34.01
C VAL A 425 10.94 -1.56 -34.23
N LYS A 426 11.21 -1.91 -35.49
CA LYS A 426 11.78 -3.20 -35.86
C LYS A 426 13.19 -2.97 -36.41
N TRP A 427 14.18 -3.59 -35.76
CA TRP A 427 15.55 -3.56 -36.25
C TRP A 427 15.65 -4.32 -37.58
N THR A 428 16.36 -3.73 -38.54
CA THR A 428 16.51 -4.29 -39.89
C THR A 428 17.76 -5.14 -40.05
N ASP A 429 18.72 -4.99 -39.15
CA ASP A 429 20.05 -5.59 -39.18
C ASP A 429 20.22 -6.74 -38.17
N GLU A 430 19.38 -6.83 -37.14
CA GLU A 430 19.31 -7.98 -36.24
C GLU A 430 17.93 -8.13 -35.57
N LYS A 431 17.75 -9.20 -34.77
CA LYS A 431 16.50 -9.43 -34.04
C LYS A 431 16.40 -8.46 -32.86
N SER A 432 15.28 -7.74 -32.76
CA SER A 432 14.99 -6.87 -31.62
C SER A 432 14.85 -7.70 -30.32
N PRO A 433 15.40 -7.25 -29.18
CA PRO A 433 15.23 -7.92 -27.90
C PRO A 433 13.77 -7.96 -27.45
N SER A 434 13.40 -9.02 -26.73
CA SER A 434 12.10 -9.14 -26.06
C SER A 434 12.21 -8.80 -24.57
N GLY A 435 11.15 -8.25 -23.98
CA GLY A 435 11.11 -7.90 -22.56
C GLY A 435 11.38 -6.43 -22.30
N LEU A 436 12.05 -6.11 -21.20
CA LEU A 436 12.29 -4.72 -20.78
C LEU A 436 13.14 -3.94 -21.80
N VAL A 437 12.67 -2.75 -22.17
CA VAL A 437 13.44 -1.73 -22.89
C VAL A 437 13.49 -0.48 -22.01
N GLU A 438 14.70 -0.04 -21.67
CA GLU A 438 14.92 1.11 -20.79
C GLU A 438 15.23 2.37 -21.61
N LYS A 439 14.86 3.55 -21.09
CA LYS A 439 15.25 4.87 -21.62
C LYS A 439 14.83 5.18 -23.06
N HIS A 440 13.75 4.55 -23.51
CA HIS A 440 13.14 4.79 -24.83
C HIS A 440 11.64 4.96 -24.69
N LEU A 441 11.05 5.81 -25.54
CA LEU A 441 9.60 6.01 -25.66
C LEU A 441 8.95 5.11 -26.71
N LEU A 442 9.75 4.41 -27.51
CA LEU A 442 9.30 3.47 -28.53
C LEU A 442 9.50 2.02 -28.08
N ASN A 443 8.48 1.19 -28.32
CA ASN A 443 8.58 -0.25 -28.12
C ASN A 443 9.42 -0.90 -29.22
N LEU A 444 9.92 -2.10 -28.96
CA LEU A 444 10.57 -2.93 -29.96
C LEU A 444 9.66 -4.06 -30.41
N THR A 445 9.81 -4.50 -31.66
CA THR A 445 9.06 -5.64 -32.21
C THR A 445 9.91 -6.37 -33.24
N ASN A 446 9.65 -7.65 -33.42
CA ASN A 446 10.15 -8.44 -34.55
C ASN A 446 9.09 -8.62 -35.66
N ASN A 447 7.85 -8.23 -35.40
CA ASN A 447 6.73 -8.33 -36.34
C ASN A 447 6.60 -7.05 -37.18
N GLU A 448 6.16 -7.20 -38.43
CA GLU A 448 5.83 -6.07 -39.30
C GLU A 448 4.44 -5.51 -39.01
N GLU A 449 3.59 -6.34 -38.38
CA GLU A 449 2.30 -5.93 -37.88
C GLU A 449 2.36 -5.55 -36.40
N ILE A 450 1.48 -4.62 -36.01
CA ILE A 450 1.33 -4.19 -34.62
C ILE A 450 0.45 -5.16 -33.81
N PRO A 451 0.73 -5.35 -32.51
CA PRO A 451 -0.06 -6.21 -31.64
C PRO A 451 -1.52 -5.76 -31.45
N THR A 452 -1.78 -4.45 -31.49
CA THR A 452 -3.07 -3.85 -31.10
C THR A 452 -3.68 -3.09 -32.28
N LYS A 453 -4.30 -3.83 -33.20
CA LYS A 453 -5.02 -3.23 -34.35
C LYS A 453 -6.40 -2.70 -33.96
N ILE A 454 -7.09 -3.37 -33.04
CA ILE A 454 -8.42 -3.03 -32.54
C ILE A 454 -8.41 -3.31 -31.04
N PRO A 455 -8.79 -2.37 -30.16
CA PRO A 455 -8.84 -2.58 -28.72
C PRO A 455 -9.63 -3.84 -28.36
N ALA A 456 -9.02 -4.70 -27.55
CA ALA A 456 -9.69 -5.85 -26.96
C ALA A 456 -9.05 -6.19 -25.61
N PRO A 457 -9.83 -6.72 -24.65
CA PRO A 457 -9.28 -7.25 -23.40
C PRO A 457 -8.14 -8.26 -23.65
N GLY A 458 -7.08 -8.17 -22.85
CA GLY A 458 -5.88 -8.99 -22.94
C GLY A 458 -4.82 -8.50 -23.95
N GLN A 459 -5.14 -7.53 -24.81
CA GLN A 459 -4.15 -6.96 -25.72
C GLN A 459 -3.20 -5.98 -25.00
N HIS A 460 -1.99 -5.83 -25.54
CA HIS A 460 -1.04 -4.85 -25.06
C HIS A 460 -1.56 -3.42 -25.22
N ALA A 461 -1.43 -2.61 -24.18
CA ALA A 461 -1.86 -1.21 -24.19
C ALA A 461 -0.83 -0.32 -24.92
N ASN A 462 -0.80 -0.43 -26.25
CA ASN A 462 0.05 0.39 -27.13
C ASN A 462 -0.78 0.94 -28.30
N PHE A 463 -1.14 2.22 -28.23
CA PHE A 463 -1.97 2.86 -29.25
C PHE A 463 -1.91 4.38 -29.17
N LEU A 464 -2.46 5.05 -30.17
CA LEU A 464 -2.55 6.50 -30.24
C LEU A 464 -3.99 6.95 -30.05
N LEU A 465 -4.16 8.14 -29.50
CA LEU A 465 -5.41 8.87 -29.55
C LEU A 465 -5.19 10.12 -30.41
N THR A 466 -6.01 10.25 -31.44
CA THR A 466 -5.88 11.28 -32.45
C THR A 466 -7.03 12.28 -32.39
N LYS A 467 -6.71 13.54 -32.68
CA LYS A 467 -7.69 14.60 -32.92
C LYS A 467 -7.63 14.95 -34.40
N ASN A 468 -8.72 14.72 -35.12
CA ASN A 468 -8.78 14.91 -36.58
C ASN A 468 -7.65 14.19 -37.34
N GLY A 469 -7.28 12.97 -36.91
CA GLY A 469 -6.20 12.18 -37.51
C GLY A 469 -4.79 12.53 -37.04
N THR A 470 -4.61 13.61 -36.27
CA THR A 470 -3.31 13.99 -35.70
C THR A 470 -3.14 13.39 -34.30
N PRO A 471 -2.06 12.61 -34.02
CA PRO A 471 -1.79 12.12 -32.67
C PRO A 471 -1.56 13.25 -31.66
N VAL A 472 -2.28 13.20 -30.55
CA VAL A 472 -2.14 14.15 -29.43
C VAL A 472 -1.81 13.45 -28.12
N ILE A 473 -2.25 12.19 -27.95
CA ILE A 473 -1.89 11.33 -26.83
C ILE A 473 -1.40 10.00 -27.38
N ALA A 474 -0.37 9.43 -26.77
CA ALA A 474 0.01 8.04 -26.94
C ALA A 474 -0.21 7.28 -25.64
N VAL A 475 -0.65 6.03 -25.75
CA VAL A 475 -0.58 5.05 -24.67
C VAL A 475 0.56 4.11 -25.03
N VAL A 476 1.63 4.13 -24.23
CA VAL A 476 2.85 3.36 -24.44
C VAL A 476 3.03 2.44 -23.25
N ASN A 477 2.93 1.12 -23.47
CA ASN A 477 3.00 0.10 -22.42
C ASN A 477 2.02 0.38 -21.25
N GLY A 478 0.83 0.89 -21.57
CA GLY A 478 -0.20 1.28 -20.60
C GLY A 478 0.06 2.60 -19.86
N PHE A 479 1.12 3.33 -20.19
CA PHE A 479 1.39 4.68 -19.67
C PHE A 479 0.91 5.74 -20.65
N LEU A 480 0.36 6.84 -20.13
CA LEU A 480 -0.10 7.96 -20.93
C LEU A 480 1.05 8.91 -21.24
N VAL A 481 1.19 9.27 -22.52
CA VAL A 481 2.15 10.26 -23.03
C VAL A 481 1.37 11.36 -23.72
N ASP A 482 1.37 12.56 -23.13
CA ASP A 482 0.77 13.76 -23.69
C ASP A 482 1.76 14.43 -24.66
N LEU A 483 1.49 14.34 -25.97
CA LEU A 483 2.42 14.77 -27.02
C LEU A 483 2.47 16.30 -27.18
N GLU A 484 1.58 17.02 -26.51
CA GLU A 484 1.58 18.48 -26.46
C GLU A 484 2.46 19.01 -25.31
N LYS A 485 2.81 18.16 -24.34
CA LYS A 485 3.68 18.51 -23.22
C LYS A 485 5.11 18.05 -23.46
N LYS A 486 6.06 18.80 -22.92
CA LYS A 486 7.48 18.44 -22.91
C LYS A 486 7.82 17.63 -21.65
N GLY A 487 8.84 16.78 -21.75
CA GLY A 487 9.44 16.11 -20.59
C GLY A 487 8.65 14.89 -20.10
N THR A 488 7.94 14.18 -20.97
CA THR A 488 7.31 12.91 -20.57
C THR A 488 8.37 11.85 -20.33
N GLU A 489 8.43 11.34 -19.11
CA GLU A 489 9.20 10.15 -18.76
C GLU A 489 8.27 8.95 -18.63
N LEU A 490 8.73 7.80 -19.12
CA LEU A 490 8.04 6.52 -18.98
C LEU A 490 8.81 5.63 -18.01
N ALA A 491 8.09 4.82 -17.23
CA ALA A 491 8.73 3.83 -16.36
C ALA A 491 9.53 2.81 -17.19
N ASN A 492 8.92 2.27 -18.25
CA ASN A 492 9.60 1.44 -19.25
C ASN A 492 8.78 1.24 -20.53
N THR A 493 9.47 0.89 -21.60
CA THR A 493 8.90 0.30 -22.83
C THR A 493 9.18 -1.20 -22.88
N ILE A 494 8.63 -1.88 -23.89
CA ILE A 494 8.71 -3.34 -24.03
C ILE A 494 9.13 -3.72 -25.45
N GLY A 495 9.96 -4.75 -25.54
CA GLY A 495 10.19 -5.53 -26.75
C GLY A 495 9.23 -6.73 -26.82
N TYR A 496 8.55 -6.87 -27.96
CA TYR A 496 7.53 -7.90 -28.20
C TYR A 496 8.01 -9.04 -29.11
#